data_AF-A0AAV0XX57-F1
#
_entry.id   AF-A0AAV0XX57-F1
#
_cell.length_a   1.000
_cell.length_b   1.000
_cell.length_c   1.000
_cell.angle_alpha   90.00
_cell.angle_beta   90.00
_cell.angle_gamma   90.00
#
_symmetry.space_group_name_H-M   'P 1'
#
loop_
_entity.id
_entity.type
_entity.pdbx_description
1 polymer ?
#
loop_
_entity_poly.entity_id
_entity_poly.type
_entity_poly.pdbx_seq_one_letter_code
_entity_poly.pdbx_strand_id
1 'polypeptide(L)'
;MRLNIKQHRQKLLQYLENTNDTFLKPKIKLISNDIEKSNINHNYKRKTRSSTVKQLPNFQPHNENDYPPTTKRKIMTSKTERNYQNAKERKSRHNIANSFETLRKCCSYLCTNRPLPSKNSILLAAKKECDLLTLHNKKLLENKIYWSKKNEILKSRINELTILSIIL
;
A
#
# COMPACT_ATOMS: atom_id res chain seq x y z
N MET A 1 -0.20 15.21 1.14
CA MET A 1 -0.93 14.69 2.33
C MET A 1 -2.40 15.08 2.20
N ARG A 2 -3.35 14.14 2.27
CA ARG A 2 -4.80 14.42 2.09
C ARG A 2 -5.28 15.41 3.18
N LEU A 3 -6.17 16.36 2.83
CA LEU A 3 -6.64 17.43 3.73
C LEU A 3 -7.18 16.87 5.06
N ASN A 4 -7.97 15.80 5.00
CA ASN A 4 -8.54 15.14 6.19
C ASN A 4 -7.45 14.57 7.11
N ILE A 5 -6.32 14.11 6.58
CA ILE A 5 -5.19 13.62 7.37
C ILE A 5 -4.49 14.79 8.07
N LYS A 6 -4.38 15.95 7.40
CA LYS A 6 -3.84 17.17 8.01
C LYS A 6 -4.74 17.65 9.15
N GLN A 7 -6.05 17.72 8.92
CA GLN A 7 -7.04 18.13 9.91
C GLN A 7 -7.08 17.17 11.11
N HIS A 8 -7.04 15.86 10.86
CA HIS A 8 -7.02 14.86 11.93
C HIS A 8 -5.74 14.96 12.78
N ARG A 9 -4.57 15.15 12.14
CA ARG A 9 -3.31 15.38 12.87
C ARG A 9 -3.35 16.66 13.69
N GLN A 10 -3.88 17.75 13.17
CA GLN A 10 -4.05 19.01 13.91
C GLN A 10 -4.94 18.82 15.14
N LYS A 11 -6.07 18.13 14.97
CA LYS A 11 -6.99 17.84 16.07
C LYS A 11 -6.33 17.01 17.18
N LEU A 12 -5.54 15.99 16.81
CA LEU A 12 -4.80 15.17 17.77
C LEU A 12 -3.72 15.97 18.52
N LEU A 13 -2.95 16.81 17.82
CA LEU A 13 -1.93 17.65 18.46
C LEU A 13 -2.56 18.60 19.47
N GLN A 14 -3.71 19.20 19.13
CA GLN A 14 -4.44 20.10 20.03
C GLN A 14 -4.95 19.39 21.30
N TYR A 15 -5.42 18.13 21.19
CA TYR A 15 -5.79 17.35 22.38
C TYR A 15 -4.59 17.00 23.26
N LEU A 16 -3.43 16.75 22.65
CA LEU A 16 -2.22 16.34 23.37
C LEU A 16 -1.47 17.54 23.99
N GLU A 17 -1.62 18.73 23.43
CA GLU A 17 -1.00 19.95 23.96
C GLU A 17 -1.57 20.37 25.33
N ASN A 18 -2.82 19.98 25.61
CA ASN A 18 -3.51 20.21 26.89
C ASN A 18 -3.19 19.16 27.97
N THR A 19 -2.30 18.20 27.69
CA THR A 19 -1.90 17.19 28.68
C THR A 19 -0.79 17.73 29.59
N ASN A 20 -0.90 17.45 30.90
CA ASN A 20 0.13 17.81 31.89
C ASN A 20 1.34 16.87 31.88
N ASP A 21 1.54 16.11 30.80
CA ASP A 21 2.63 15.15 30.68
C ASP A 21 3.93 15.86 30.34
N THR A 22 4.79 16.00 31.35
CA THR A 22 6.10 16.67 31.27
C THR A 22 7.07 16.01 30.28
N PHE A 23 6.86 14.74 29.93
CA PHE A 23 7.75 13.99 29.03
C PHE A 23 7.30 14.09 27.57
N LEU A 24 5.99 14.17 27.32
CA LEU A 24 5.42 14.30 25.97
C LEU A 24 5.38 15.75 25.47
N LYS A 25 5.15 16.72 26.38
CA LYS A 25 4.99 18.15 26.05
C LYS A 25 6.16 18.75 25.23
N PRO A 26 7.44 18.48 25.53
CA PRO A 26 8.56 19.04 24.74
C PRO A 26 8.60 18.49 23.30
N LYS A 27 8.28 17.20 23.13
CA LYS A 27 8.30 16.50 21.83
C LYS A 27 7.15 16.95 20.94
N ILE A 28 5.97 17.18 21.52
CA ILE A 28 4.79 17.68 20.80
C ILE A 28 5.03 19.13 20.32
N LYS A 29 5.62 19.98 21.17
CA LYS A 29 5.95 21.38 20.82
C LYS A 29 6.93 21.48 19.64
N LEU A 30 7.91 20.57 19.58
CA LEU A 30 8.88 20.52 18.49
C LEU A 30 8.20 20.22 17.14
N ILE A 31 7.25 19.28 17.12
CA ILE A 31 6.48 18.90 15.94
C ILE A 31 5.50 19.99 15.50
N SER A 32 4.89 20.71 16.46
CA SER A 32 3.96 21.82 16.17
C SER A 32 4.64 22.95 15.40
N ASN A 33 5.85 23.34 15.83
CA ASN A 33 6.65 24.41 15.21
C ASN A 33 7.04 24.10 13.75
N ASP A 34 7.30 22.82 13.42
CA ASP A 34 7.63 22.41 12.06
C ASP A 34 6.42 22.46 11.12
N ILE A 35 5.22 22.20 11.65
CA ILE A 35 3.97 22.27 10.89
C ILE A 35 3.60 23.72 10.59
N GLU A 36 3.74 24.64 11.54
CA GLU A 36 3.50 26.07 11.30
C GLU A 36 4.43 26.64 10.22
N LYS A 37 5.73 26.30 10.26
CA LYS A 37 6.70 26.68 9.21
C LYS A 37 6.32 26.14 7.83
N SER A 38 5.72 24.96 7.75
CA SER A 38 5.31 24.35 6.49
C SER A 38 4.05 24.97 5.87
N ASN A 39 3.20 25.63 6.66
CA ASN A 39 1.98 26.28 6.18
C ASN A 39 2.21 27.70 5.63
N ILE A 40 3.34 28.33 5.94
CA ILE A 40 3.70 29.68 5.45
C ILE A 40 4.20 29.64 3.99
N ASN A 41 4.63 28.49 3.47
CA ASN A 41 5.30 28.36 2.16
C ASN A 41 4.43 27.83 1.00
N HIS A 42 3.10 27.88 1.10
CA HIS A 42 2.21 27.50 0.00
C HIS A 42 1.55 28.72 -0.67
N ASN A 43 2.38 29.63 -1.18
CA ASN A 43 1.94 30.64 -2.13
C ASN A 43 2.84 30.64 -3.38
N TYR A 44 2.96 29.47 -4.02
CA TYR A 44 3.56 29.38 -5.35
C TYR A 44 2.45 29.47 -6.41
N LYS A 45 2.41 30.63 -7.07
CA LYS A 45 1.67 30.88 -8.32
C LYS A 45 1.84 29.69 -9.26
N ARG A 46 0.73 29.11 -9.74
CA ARG A 46 0.74 28.17 -10.86
C ARG A 46 1.29 28.88 -12.09
N LYS A 47 2.55 28.62 -12.42
CA LYS A 47 3.09 28.85 -13.76
C LYS A 47 2.58 27.71 -14.64
N THR A 48 1.60 28.00 -15.50
CA THR A 48 1.26 27.15 -16.64
C THR A 48 2.50 27.04 -17.51
N ARG A 49 3.19 25.90 -17.45
CA ARG A 49 4.30 25.61 -18.36
C ARG A 49 3.79 24.65 -19.42
N SER A 50 3.73 25.19 -20.64
CA SER A 50 3.48 24.49 -21.90
C SER A 50 4.25 23.18 -21.98
N SER A 51 3.58 22.17 -22.52
CA SER A 51 4.13 20.90 -22.94
C SER A 51 5.37 21.07 -23.81
N THR A 52 6.54 20.81 -23.25
CA THR A 52 7.71 20.45 -24.07
C THR A 52 7.57 18.97 -24.36
N VAL A 53 7.07 18.65 -25.56
CA VAL A 53 7.12 17.32 -26.15
C VAL A 53 8.59 16.91 -26.21
N LYS A 54 9.01 16.01 -25.31
CA LYS A 54 10.24 15.26 -25.54
C LYS A 54 9.92 14.31 -26.69
N GLN A 55 10.39 14.66 -27.89
CA GLN A 55 10.43 13.74 -29.01
C GLN A 55 11.17 12.47 -28.52
N LEU A 56 10.42 11.37 -28.51
CA LEU A 56 10.99 10.03 -28.46
C LEU A 56 11.92 9.90 -29.67
N PRO A 57 13.10 9.27 -29.57
CA PRO A 57 13.94 9.05 -30.74
C PRO A 57 13.11 8.39 -31.83
N ASN A 58 13.22 8.98 -33.02
CA ASN A 58 12.52 8.58 -34.24
C ASN A 58 12.81 7.09 -34.47
N PHE A 59 11.85 6.22 -34.14
CA PHE A 59 11.93 4.81 -34.55
C PHE A 59 11.74 4.82 -36.06
N GLN A 60 12.85 4.78 -36.79
CA GLN A 60 12.81 4.47 -38.21
C GLN A 60 12.10 3.11 -38.36
N PRO A 61 11.17 2.97 -39.31
CA PRO A 61 10.63 1.66 -39.64
C PRO A 61 11.79 0.78 -40.10
N HIS A 62 12.18 -0.18 -39.26
CA HIS A 62 13.11 -1.22 -39.65
C HIS A 62 12.52 -1.94 -40.86
N ASN A 63 13.29 -2.02 -41.94
CA ASN A 63 12.96 -2.79 -43.13
C ASN A 63 12.50 -4.19 -42.72
N GLU A 64 11.33 -4.61 -43.22
CA GLU A 64 10.57 -5.79 -42.81
C GLU A 64 11.22 -7.16 -43.15
N ASN A 65 12.50 -7.21 -43.56
CA ASN A 65 13.07 -8.39 -44.21
C ASN A 65 14.14 -9.17 -43.40
N ASP A 66 14.56 -8.71 -42.21
CA ASP A 66 15.66 -9.38 -41.46
C ASP A 66 15.23 -10.14 -40.19
N TYR A 67 13.93 -10.19 -39.87
CA TYR A 67 13.47 -11.07 -38.80
C TYR A 67 13.14 -12.44 -39.39
N PRO A 68 13.80 -13.54 -38.96
CA PRO A 68 13.34 -14.88 -39.30
C PRO A 68 11.87 -14.97 -38.84
N PRO A 69 10.95 -15.54 -39.63
CA PRO A 69 9.52 -15.53 -39.30
C PRO A 69 9.31 -16.08 -37.90
N THR A 70 9.14 -15.18 -36.92
CA THR A 70 8.97 -15.61 -35.53
C THR A 70 7.58 -16.19 -35.47
N THR A 71 7.57 -17.52 -35.41
CA THR A 71 6.40 -18.38 -35.25
C THR A 71 5.44 -18.35 -36.44
N LYS A 72 5.14 -19.54 -36.98
CA LYS A 72 4.01 -19.77 -37.88
C LYS A 72 2.73 -19.30 -37.17
N ARG A 73 2.34 -18.04 -37.33
CA ARG A 73 1.03 -17.56 -36.85
C ARG A 73 0.01 -18.37 -37.62
N LYS A 74 -0.77 -19.20 -36.92
CA LYS A 74 -1.92 -19.88 -37.53
C LYS A 74 -2.88 -18.78 -37.98
N ILE A 75 -2.88 -18.49 -39.28
CA ILE A 75 -3.82 -17.55 -39.87
C ILE A 75 -5.20 -18.20 -39.73
N MET A 76 -6.02 -17.67 -38.83
CA MET A 76 -7.38 -18.16 -38.63
C MET A 76 -8.25 -17.70 -39.81
N THR A 77 -8.39 -18.56 -40.81
CA THR A 77 -9.12 -18.27 -42.04
C THR A 77 -10.63 -18.34 -41.84
N SER A 78 -11.12 -19.22 -40.96
CA SER A 78 -12.55 -19.39 -40.74
C SER A 78 -13.15 -18.36 -39.77
N LYS A 79 -14.33 -17.83 -40.11
CA LYS A 79 -15.08 -16.89 -39.24
C LYS A 79 -15.48 -17.56 -37.93
N THR A 80 -15.82 -18.86 -37.97
CA THR A 80 -16.23 -19.64 -36.80
C THR A 80 -15.11 -19.78 -35.78
N GLU A 81 -13.90 -20.12 -36.21
CA GLU A 81 -12.74 -20.24 -35.31
C GLU A 81 -12.40 -18.87 -34.71
N ARG A 82 -12.43 -17.79 -35.51
CA ARG A 82 -12.21 -16.42 -35.02
C ARG A 82 -13.20 -16.02 -33.96
N ASN A 83 -14.48 -16.29 -34.17
CA ASN A 83 -15.53 -16.00 -33.19
C ASN A 83 -15.33 -16.77 -31.89
N TYR A 84 -14.96 -18.05 -31.99
CA TYR A 84 -14.67 -18.89 -30.83
C TYR A 84 -13.50 -18.34 -30.00
N GLN A 85 -12.37 -18.01 -30.63
CA GLN A 85 -11.22 -17.45 -29.89
C GLN A 85 -11.53 -16.07 -29.30
N ASN A 86 -12.25 -15.21 -30.04
CA ASN A 86 -12.69 -13.92 -29.52
C ASN A 86 -13.61 -14.07 -28.31
N ALA A 87 -14.53 -15.04 -28.33
CA ALA A 87 -15.39 -15.33 -27.19
C ALA A 87 -14.59 -15.85 -25.99
N LYS A 88 -13.63 -16.75 -26.22
CA LYS A 88 -12.72 -17.27 -25.19
C LYS A 88 -11.90 -16.14 -24.55
N GLU A 89 -11.33 -15.26 -25.35
CA GLU A 89 -10.55 -14.11 -24.89
C GLU A 89 -11.42 -13.09 -24.13
N ARG A 90 -12.65 -12.81 -24.60
CA ARG A 90 -13.59 -11.96 -23.85
C ARG A 90 -13.91 -12.52 -22.47
N LYS A 91 -14.17 -13.84 -22.38
CA LYS A 91 -14.41 -14.52 -21.09
C LYS A 91 -13.18 -14.43 -20.19
N SER A 92 -11.99 -14.63 -20.73
CA SER A 92 -10.72 -14.47 -20.00
C SER A 92 -10.57 -13.05 -19.44
N ARG A 93 -10.75 -12.01 -20.28
CA ARG A 93 -10.67 -10.60 -19.85
C ARG A 93 -11.71 -10.24 -18.79
N HIS A 94 -12.92 -10.78 -18.91
CA HIS A 94 -13.97 -10.60 -17.91
C HIS A 94 -13.55 -11.19 -16.57
N ASN A 95 -13.03 -12.42 -16.55
CA ASN A 95 -12.52 -13.05 -15.33
C ASN A 95 -11.40 -12.22 -14.69
N ILE A 96 -10.45 -11.73 -15.49
CA ILE A 96 -9.37 -10.85 -15.01
C ILE A 96 -9.93 -9.56 -14.39
N ALA A 97 -10.93 -8.94 -15.03
CA ALA A 97 -11.56 -7.73 -14.51
C ALA A 97 -12.23 -7.99 -13.14
N ASN A 98 -12.91 -9.12 -12.99
CA ASN A 98 -13.51 -9.52 -11.71
C ASN A 98 -12.43 -9.75 -10.64
N SER A 99 -11.31 -10.38 -10.98
CA SER A 99 -10.18 -10.54 -10.06
C SER A 99 -9.61 -9.19 -9.60
N PHE A 100 -9.51 -8.21 -10.49
CA PHE A 100 -9.10 -6.84 -10.12
C PHE A 100 -10.10 -6.16 -9.18
N GLU A 101 -11.40 -6.36 -9.38
CA GLU A 101 -12.42 -5.80 -8.51
C GLU A 101 -12.39 -6.46 -7.12
N THR A 102 -12.21 -7.78 -7.05
CA THR A 102 -12.00 -8.48 -5.77
C THR A 102 -10.73 -7.97 -5.06
N LEU A 103 -9.61 -7.88 -5.77
CA LEU A 103 -8.35 -7.39 -5.21
C LEU A 103 -8.48 -5.94 -4.70
N ARG A 104 -9.19 -5.09 -5.44
CA ARG A 104 -9.48 -3.71 -5.06
C ARG A 104 -10.23 -3.64 -3.73
N LYS A 105 -11.24 -4.51 -3.52
CA LYS A 105 -12.03 -4.54 -2.28
C LYS A 105 -11.18 -4.92 -1.06
N CYS A 106 -10.15 -5.73 -1.24
CA CYS A 106 -9.21 -6.04 -0.19
C CYS A 106 -8.32 -4.84 0.18
N CYS A 107 -8.10 -3.91 -0.75
CA CYS A 107 -7.21 -2.77 -0.57
C CYS A 107 -7.91 -1.59 0.15
N SER A 108 -7.75 -1.51 1.47
CA SER A 108 -8.20 -0.41 2.34
C SER A 108 -7.83 0.99 1.83
N TYR A 109 -6.64 1.16 1.23
CA TYR A 109 -6.19 2.44 0.67
C TYR A 109 -7.06 2.96 -0.49
N LEU A 110 -7.78 2.05 -1.15
CA LEU A 110 -8.64 2.32 -2.30
C LEU A 110 -10.13 2.41 -1.93
N CYS A 111 -10.49 2.13 -0.68
CA CYS A 111 -11.83 2.34 -0.13
C CYS A 111 -12.11 3.83 0.07
N THR A 112 -12.26 4.57 -1.04
CA THR A 112 -12.57 6.01 -1.05
C THR A 112 -13.70 6.29 -2.02
N ASN A 113 -14.47 7.37 -1.79
CA ASN A 113 -15.55 7.84 -2.68
C ASN A 113 -15.05 8.41 -4.02
N ARG A 114 -13.88 7.98 -4.49
CA ARG A 114 -13.21 8.48 -5.70
C ARG A 114 -13.54 7.60 -6.91
N PRO A 115 -13.36 8.13 -8.13
CA PRO A 115 -13.49 7.36 -9.37
C PRO A 115 -12.68 6.06 -9.36
N LEU A 116 -13.15 5.09 -10.14
CA LEU A 116 -12.58 3.73 -10.16
C LEU A 116 -11.05 3.77 -10.28
N PRO A 117 -10.32 3.10 -9.37
CA PRO A 117 -8.87 3.05 -9.41
C PRO A 117 -8.41 2.27 -10.65
N SER A 118 -7.34 2.76 -11.29
CA SER A 118 -6.69 2.06 -12.40
C SER A 118 -6.12 0.69 -11.95
N LYS A 119 -5.95 -0.24 -12.90
CA LYS A 119 -5.31 -1.55 -12.63
C LYS A 119 -3.94 -1.41 -11.97
N ASN A 120 -3.11 -0.47 -12.43
CA ASN A 120 -1.79 -0.21 -11.85
C ASN A 120 -1.87 0.29 -10.40
N SER A 121 -2.83 1.17 -10.10
CA SER A 121 -3.04 1.62 -8.72
C SER A 121 -3.54 0.51 -7.80
N ILE A 122 -4.35 -0.42 -8.31
CA ILE A 122 -4.78 -1.61 -7.56
C ILE A 122 -3.57 -2.48 -7.21
N LEU A 123 -2.71 -2.77 -8.19
CA LEU A 123 -1.50 -3.58 -7.95
C LEU A 123 -0.54 -2.92 -6.95
N LEU A 124 -0.32 -1.60 -7.07
CA LEU A 124 0.55 -0.87 -6.15
C LEU A 124 -0.02 -0.82 -4.73
N ALA A 125 -1.35 -0.66 -4.59
CA ALA A 125 -2.00 -0.68 -3.28
C ALA A 125 -1.90 -2.08 -2.66
N ALA A 126 -2.21 -3.13 -3.42
CA ALA A 126 -2.11 -4.51 -2.97
C ALA A 126 -0.70 -4.86 -2.51
N LYS A 127 0.32 -4.50 -3.29
CA LYS A 127 1.73 -4.71 -2.89
C LYS A 127 2.02 -4.06 -1.54
N LYS A 128 1.64 -2.79 -1.37
CA LYS A 128 1.87 -2.07 -0.11
C LYS A 128 1.16 -2.72 1.07
N GLU A 129 -0.05 -3.20 0.88
CA GLU A 129 -0.76 -3.91 1.96
C GLU A 129 -0.08 -5.23 2.32
N CYS A 130 0.37 -6.01 1.34
CA CYS A 130 1.17 -7.22 1.61
C CYS A 130 2.45 -6.91 2.38
N ASP A 131 3.16 -5.84 2.00
CA ASP A 131 4.40 -5.43 2.68
C ASP A 131 4.12 -5.04 4.15
N LEU A 132 3.04 -4.29 4.39
CA LEU A 132 2.62 -3.87 5.73
C LEU A 132 2.15 -5.05 6.59
N LEU A 133 1.38 -5.97 6.03
CA LEU A 133 0.93 -7.18 6.72
C LEU A 133 2.11 -8.07 7.09
N THR A 134 3.08 -8.22 6.20
CA THR A 134 4.33 -8.96 6.48
C THR A 134 5.05 -8.36 7.68
N LEU A 135 5.25 -7.04 7.68
CA LEU A 135 5.91 -6.35 8.79
C LEU A 135 5.12 -6.49 10.10
N HIS A 136 3.80 -6.35 10.04
CA HIS A 136 2.94 -6.48 11.21
C HIS A 136 2.98 -7.89 11.80
N ASN A 137 2.88 -8.92 10.96
CA ASN A 137 2.94 -10.32 11.38
C ASN A 137 4.28 -10.67 12.01
N LYS A 138 5.39 -10.15 11.47
CA LYS A 138 6.71 -10.31 12.08
C LYS A 138 6.76 -9.75 13.50
N LYS A 139 6.26 -8.53 13.70
CA LYS A 139 6.20 -7.90 15.03
C LYS A 139 5.29 -8.65 16.00
N LEU A 140 4.14 -9.14 15.53
CA LEU A 140 3.24 -9.96 16.35
C LEU A 140 3.90 -11.26 16.79
N LEU A 141 4.66 -11.91 15.90
CA LEU A 141 5.39 -13.13 16.21
C LEU A 141 6.48 -12.90 17.26
N GLU A 142 7.26 -11.83 17.10
CA GLU A 142 8.28 -11.42 18.08
C GLU A 142 7.65 -11.17 19.46
N ASN A 143 6.54 -10.43 19.51
CA ASN A 143 5.80 -10.18 20.74
C ASN A 143 5.27 -11.47 21.37
N LYS A 144 4.71 -12.38 20.56
CA LYS A 144 4.20 -13.68 21.04
C LYS A 144 5.31 -14.48 21.71
N ILE A 145 6.49 -14.54 21.09
CA ILE A 145 7.65 -15.24 21.65
C ILE A 145 8.11 -14.58 22.95
N TYR A 146 8.19 -13.25 22.99
CA TYR A 146 8.57 -12.51 24.19
C TYR A 146 7.63 -12.80 25.36
N TRP A 147 6.32 -12.69 25.15
CA TRP A 147 5.32 -12.92 26.20
C TRP A 147 5.26 -14.38 26.63
N SER A 148 5.44 -15.32 25.70
CA SER A 148 5.57 -16.74 26.04
C SER A 148 6.74 -16.99 26.99
N LYS A 149 7.93 -16.45 26.71
CA LYS A 149 9.09 -16.58 27.61
C LYS A 149 8.85 -15.98 28.98
N LYS A 150 8.24 -14.78 29.04
CA LYS A 150 7.90 -14.14 30.33
C LYS A 150 6.90 -14.96 31.13
N ASN A 151 5.90 -15.54 30.47
CA ASN A 151 4.90 -16.38 31.11
C ASN A 151 5.52 -17.66 31.70
N GLU A 152 6.42 -18.31 30.96
CA GLU A 152 7.14 -19.49 31.47
C GLU A 152 7.97 -19.16 32.71
N ILE A 153 8.70 -18.04 32.71
CA ILE A 153 9.45 -17.58 33.89
C ILE A 153 8.52 -17.34 35.09
N LEU A 154 7.36 -16.71 34.87
CA LEU A 154 6.39 -16.45 35.92
C LEU A 154 5.81 -17.76 36.48
N LYS A 155 5.48 -18.73 35.62
CA LYS A 155 5.02 -20.05 36.06
C LYS A 155 6.06 -20.77 36.91
N SER A 156 7.33 -20.74 36.50
CA SER A 156 8.42 -21.33 37.29
C SER A 156 8.51 -20.70 38.68
N ARG A 157 8.47 -19.37 38.77
CA ARG A 157 8.51 -18.65 40.06
C ARG A 157 7.29 -18.95 40.94
N ILE A 158 6.10 -19.01 40.36
CA ILE A 158 4.88 -19.39 41.10
C ILE A 158 5.04 -20.80 41.67
N ASN A 159 5.57 -21.73 40.88
CA ASN A 159 5.79 -23.10 41.32
C ASN A 159 6.81 -23.18 42.46
N GLU A 160 7.94 -22.46 42.37
CA GLU A 160 8.93 -22.35 43.44
C GLU A 160 8.32 -21.82 44.74
N LEU A 161 7.54 -20.74 44.67
CA LEU A 161 6.86 -20.16 45.84
C LEU A 161 5.81 -21.11 46.43
N THR A 162 5.06 -21.80 45.57
CA THR A 162 4.07 -22.80 46.01
C THR A 162 4.75 -23.94 46.76
N ILE A 163 5.88 -24.45 46.24
CA ILE A 163 6.65 -25.50 46.90
C ILE A 163 7.17 -25.02 48.27
N LEU A 164 7.75 -23.81 48.33
CA LEU A 164 8.23 -23.24 49.60
C LEU A 164 7.10 -23.08 50.63
N SER A 165 5.89 -22.71 50.20
CA SER A 165 4.73 -22.56 51.09
C SER A 165 4.16 -23.88 51.62
N ILE A 166 4.46 -25.02 50.98
CA ILE A 166 4.06 -26.35 51.44
C ILE A 166 5.06 -26.89 52.48
N ILE A 167 6.32 -26.46 52.41
CA ILE A 167 7.41 -26.95 53.25
C ILE A 167 7.51 -26.18 54.59
N LEU A 168 7.05 -24.92 54.62
CA LEU A 168 6.95 -24.06 55.80
C LEU A 168 5.62 -24.23 56.54
#